data_AF-A0A0J6T375-F1
#
_entry.id   AF-A0A0J6T375-F1
#
_cell.length_a   1.000
_cell.length_b   1.000
_cell.length_c   1.000
_cell.angle_alpha   90.00
_cell.angle_beta   90.00
_cell.angle_gamma   90.00
#
_symmetry.space_group_name_H-M   'P 1'
#
loop_
_entity.id
_entity.type
_entity.pdbx_description
1 polymer ?
#
loop_
_entity_poly.entity_id
_entity_poly.type
_entity_poly.pdbx_seq_one_letter_code
_entity_poly.pdbx_strand_id
1 'polypeptide(L)'
;MSGSGAQAEQLLRTEEAWITPLWNGRVYTLQEQSVPVDFVAPAEGMFVRSDPFCIPRGARNPALAKKCINYICGAPRQSGLAQALFYASPSRQVTYTPETARKVVVANQADFKRAVPEDYNLILDQTGAWRRRWNAWKVA
;
A
#
# COMPACT_ATOMS: atom_id res chain seq x y z
N MET A 1 15.56 15.03 0.17
CA MET A 1 15.39 13.79 0.93
C MET A 1 14.25 12.98 0.32
N SER A 2 14.52 11.78 -0.20
CA SER A 2 13.45 10.78 -0.42
C SER A 2 13.20 10.14 0.93
N GLY A 3 12.19 10.61 1.66
CA GLY A 3 11.87 10.05 2.97
C GLY A 3 11.36 8.62 2.80
N SER A 4 12.00 7.68 3.49
CA SER A 4 11.49 6.32 3.60
C SER A 4 10.24 6.33 4.50
N GLY A 5 9.41 5.30 4.42
CA GLY A 5 8.26 5.16 5.34
C GLY A 5 8.67 5.23 6.82
N ALA A 6 9.87 4.74 7.16
CA ALA A 6 10.41 4.83 8.52
C ALA A 6 10.72 6.28 8.96
N GLN A 7 11.13 7.16 8.03
CA GLN A 7 11.35 8.57 8.37
C GLN A 7 10.03 9.27 8.69
N ALA A 8 8.97 9.01 7.91
CA ALA A 8 7.64 9.56 8.19
C ALA A 8 7.09 9.08 9.55
N GLU A 9 7.30 7.79 9.88
CA GLU A 9 6.96 7.24 11.20
C GLU A 9 7.70 7.96 12.34
N GLN A 10 8.99 8.24 12.16
CA GLN A 10 9.78 8.94 13.18
C GLN A 10 9.24 10.35 13.44
N LEU A 11 8.90 11.10 12.39
CA LEU A 11 8.34 12.45 12.51
C LEU A 11 7.01 12.46 13.27
N LEU A 12 6.17 11.43 13.09
CA LEU A 12 4.93 11.28 13.84
C LEU A 12 5.20 10.96 15.33
N ARG A 13 6.21 10.14 15.62
CA ARG A 13 6.57 9.78 17.02
C ARG A 13 7.15 10.95 17.79
N THR A 14 7.95 11.78 17.13
CA THR A 14 8.57 12.97 17.75
C THR A 14 7.67 14.19 17.71
N GLU A 15 6.45 14.05 17.17
CA GLU A 15 5.48 15.14 17.00
C GLU A 15 6.01 16.30 16.12
N GLU A 16 7.05 16.04 15.31
CA GLU A 16 7.58 16.99 14.33
C GLU A 16 6.67 17.15 13.10
N ALA A 17 5.78 16.18 12.87
CA ALA A 17 4.71 16.26 11.89
C ALA A 17 3.37 15.88 12.52
N TRP A 18 2.34 16.67 12.21
CA TRP A 18 0.97 16.41 12.68
C TRP A 18 0.16 15.55 11.69
N ILE A 19 0.44 15.69 10.38
CA ILE A 19 -0.24 15.00 9.30
C ILE A 19 0.78 14.67 8.22
N THR A 20 0.77 13.43 7.70
CA THR A 20 1.62 13.01 6.58
C THR A 20 0.93 11.94 5.74
N PRO A 21 1.14 11.89 4.42
CA PRO A 21 0.79 10.70 3.65
C PRO A 21 1.61 9.50 4.17
N LEU A 22 0.91 8.42 4.53
CA LEU A 22 1.51 7.17 4.99
C LEU A 22 0.61 5.98 4.62
N TRP A 23 1.21 4.80 4.43
CA TRP A 23 0.45 3.57 4.19
C TRP A 23 -0.30 3.15 5.46
N ASN A 24 -1.59 2.80 5.33
CA ASN A 24 -2.46 2.48 6.48
C ASN A 24 -1.89 1.35 7.37
N GLY A 25 -1.26 0.32 6.78
CA GLY A 25 -0.62 -0.75 7.56
C GLY A 25 0.44 -0.24 8.53
N ARG A 26 1.20 0.81 8.17
CA ARG A 26 2.19 1.44 9.05
C ARG A 26 1.54 2.22 10.17
N VAL A 27 0.39 2.88 9.92
CA VAL A 27 -0.37 3.58 10.95
C VAL A 27 -0.88 2.58 12.01
N TYR A 28 -1.36 1.40 11.60
CA TYR A 28 -1.78 0.37 12.55
C TYR A 28 -0.62 -0.16 13.40
N THR A 29 0.57 -0.35 12.82
CA THR A 29 1.76 -0.70 13.60
C THR A 29 2.15 0.41 14.60
N LEU A 30 1.99 1.68 14.24
CA LEU A 30 2.20 2.80 15.17
C LEU A 30 1.18 2.77 16.33
N GLN A 31 -0.09 2.51 16.04
CA GLN A 31 -1.15 2.37 17.06
C GLN A 31 -0.90 1.19 18.00
N GLU A 32 -0.45 0.04 17.49
CA GLU A 32 -0.05 -1.12 18.31
C GLU A 32 1.11 -0.81 19.26
N GLN A 33 1.92 0.18 18.92
CA GLN A 33 3.02 0.70 19.74
C GLN A 33 2.61 1.91 20.58
N SER A 34 1.31 2.14 20.75
CA SER A 34 0.73 3.22 21.56
C SER A 34 1.10 4.64 21.11
N VAL A 35 1.47 4.81 19.84
CA VAL A 35 1.66 6.15 19.25
C VAL A 35 0.26 6.73 18.95
N PRO A 36 -0.06 7.96 19.40
CA PRO A 36 -1.41 8.53 19.29
C PRO A 36 -1.69 9.08 17.88
N VAL A 37 -1.78 8.19 16.89
CA VAL A 37 -2.06 8.52 15.48
C VAL A 37 -3.29 7.80 14.98
N ASP A 38 -3.91 8.34 13.93
CA ASP A 38 -5.04 7.70 13.25
C ASP A 38 -4.89 7.79 11.72
N PHE A 39 -5.60 6.91 11.01
CA PHE A 39 -5.63 6.87 9.56
C PHE A 39 -6.95 7.40 9.02
N VAL A 40 -6.88 8.36 8.11
CA VAL A 40 -8.06 8.92 7.43
C VAL A 40 -7.97 8.63 5.94
N ALA A 41 -8.97 7.95 5.39
CA ALA A 41 -9.19 7.86 3.95
C ALA A 41 -10.00 9.09 3.49
N PRO A 42 -9.45 9.96 2.61
CA PRO A 42 -10.14 11.17 2.18
C PRO A 42 -11.50 10.90 1.50
N ALA A 43 -12.45 11.83 1.63
CA ALA A 43 -13.77 11.70 1.05
C ALA A 43 -13.72 11.75 -0.49
N GLU A 44 -12.80 12.55 -1.02
CA GLU A 44 -12.50 12.77 -2.44
C GLU A 44 -11.88 11.53 -3.12
N GLY A 45 -11.41 10.58 -2.32
CA GLY A 45 -10.82 9.33 -2.78
C GLY A 45 -9.45 9.09 -2.16
N MET A 46 -9.03 7.82 -2.17
CA MET A 46 -7.70 7.42 -1.70
C MET A 46 -6.89 6.81 -2.83
N PHE A 47 -5.60 7.11 -2.86
CA PHE A 47 -4.69 6.44 -3.77
C PHE A 47 -4.55 4.97 -3.37
N VAL A 48 -4.84 4.06 -4.30
CA VAL A 48 -4.70 2.62 -4.10
C VAL A 48 -3.65 2.07 -5.04
N ARG A 49 -2.68 1.39 -4.44
CA ARG A 49 -1.57 0.76 -5.13
C ARG A 49 -1.70 -0.75 -5.08
N SER A 50 -1.33 -1.41 -6.18
CA SER A 50 -1.15 -2.86 -6.23
C SER A 50 0.35 -3.18 -6.21
N ASP A 51 0.74 -4.19 -5.43
CA ASP A 51 2.11 -4.70 -5.41
C ASP A 51 2.19 -6.03 -6.18
N PRO A 52 2.60 -6.02 -7.46
CA PRO A 52 2.68 -7.24 -8.26
C PRO A 52 3.95 -8.05 -7.98
N PHE A 53 3.85 -9.37 -8.09
CA PHE A 53 5.02 -10.24 -8.20
C PHE A 53 5.53 -10.29 -9.64
N CYS A 54 6.85 -10.13 -9.82
CA CYS A 54 7.51 -10.20 -11.12
C CYS A 54 8.55 -11.32 -11.13
N ILE A 55 8.59 -12.11 -12.21
CA ILE A 55 9.67 -13.08 -12.45
C ILE A 55 10.68 -12.43 -13.41
N PRO A 56 11.94 -12.21 -12.99
CA PRO A 56 12.96 -11.64 -13.86
C PRO A 56 13.22 -12.49 -15.11
N ARG A 57 13.53 -11.84 -16.23
CA ARG A 57 14.00 -12.52 -17.43
C ARG A 57 15.30 -13.27 -17.11
N GLY A 58 15.39 -14.54 -17.50
CA GLY A 58 16.57 -15.38 -17.20
C GLY A 58 16.64 -15.88 -15.77
N ALA A 59 15.56 -15.77 -14.98
CA ALA A 59 15.50 -16.38 -13.64
C ALA A 59 15.91 -17.86 -13.69
N ARG A 60 16.79 -18.28 -12.77
CA ARG A 60 17.35 -19.65 -12.73
C ARG A 60 16.29 -20.74 -12.66
N ASN A 61 15.17 -20.48 -11.97
CA ASN A 61 14.11 -21.45 -11.70
C ASN A 61 12.71 -20.85 -11.97
N PRO A 62 12.34 -20.53 -13.23
CA PRO A 62 11.12 -19.79 -13.52
C PRO A 62 9.86 -20.61 -13.23
N ALA A 63 9.92 -21.93 -13.42
CA ALA A 63 8.80 -22.83 -13.11
C ALA A 63 8.50 -22.89 -11.61
N LEU A 64 9.54 -22.92 -10.76
CA LEU A 64 9.37 -22.91 -9.31
C LEU A 64 8.86 -21.55 -8.82
N ALA A 65 9.37 -20.45 -9.39
CA ALA A 65 8.87 -19.10 -9.10
C ALA A 65 7.37 -18.98 -9.39
N LYS A 66 6.89 -19.50 -10.53
CA LYS A 66 5.45 -19.55 -10.85
C LYS A 66 4.65 -20.34 -9.81
N LYS A 67 5.15 -21.52 -9.38
CA LYS A 67 4.49 -22.32 -8.33
C LYS A 67 4.41 -21.57 -7.01
N CYS A 68 5.48 -20.87 -6.63
CA CYS A 68 5.53 -20.05 -5.41
C CYS A 68 4.51 -18.91 -5.47
N ILE A 69 4.46 -18.15 -6.58
CA ILE A 69 3.48 -17.07 -6.77
C ILE A 69 2.04 -17.63 -6.69
N ASN A 70 1.75 -18.74 -7.38
CA ASN A 70 0.44 -19.38 -7.31
C ASN A 70 0.04 -19.78 -5.88
N TYR A 71 1.00 -20.31 -5.10
CA TYR A 71 0.77 -20.65 -3.70
C TYR A 71 0.39 -19.41 -2.86
N ILE A 72 1.17 -18.33 -2.98
CA ILE A 72 0.94 -17.06 -2.26
C ILE A 72 -0.40 -16.43 -2.65
N CYS A 73 -0.77 -16.45 -3.94
CA CYS A 73 -2.00 -15.83 -4.44
C CYS A 73 -3.28 -16.60 -4.12
N GLY A 74 -3.21 -17.85 -3.65
CA GLY A 74 -4.42 -18.60 -3.33
C GLY A 74 -5.09 -18.15 -2.03
N ALA A 75 -6.41 -18.31 -1.96
CA ALA A 75 -7.28 -17.63 -0.99
C ALA A 75 -6.84 -17.73 0.48
N PRO A 76 -6.47 -18.90 1.05
CA PRO A 76 -6.06 -18.95 2.46
C PRO A 76 -4.85 -18.07 2.81
N ARG A 77 -3.88 -17.92 1.90
CA ARG A 77 -2.70 -17.07 2.13
C ARG A 77 -3.05 -15.60 1.99
N GLN A 78 -3.88 -15.26 1.01
CA GLN A 78 -4.38 -13.89 0.84
C GLN A 78 -5.25 -13.46 2.03
N SER A 79 -6.09 -14.34 2.59
CA SER A 79 -6.81 -14.08 3.84
C SER A 79 -5.85 -13.83 5.00
N GLY A 80 -4.80 -14.66 5.16
CA GLY A 80 -3.78 -14.47 6.19
C GLY A 80 -3.01 -13.15 6.02
N LEU A 81 -2.65 -12.77 4.79
CA LEU A 81 -2.02 -11.47 4.50
C LEU A 81 -2.94 -10.31 4.87
N ALA A 82 -4.22 -10.37 4.50
CA ALA A 82 -5.18 -9.33 4.82
C ALA A 82 -5.39 -9.17 6.33
N GLN A 83 -5.39 -10.28 7.08
CA GLN A 83 -5.49 -10.26 8.54
C GLN A 83 -4.23 -9.70 9.20
N ALA A 84 -3.05 -10.01 8.68
CA ALA A 84 -1.78 -9.60 9.27
C ALA A 84 -1.40 -8.15 8.92
N LEU A 85 -1.74 -7.69 7.72
CA LEU A 85 -1.28 -6.39 7.18
C LEU A 85 -2.40 -5.37 7.01
N PHE A 86 -3.67 -5.79 7.12
CA PHE A 86 -4.85 -4.95 6.90
C PHE A 86 -4.87 -4.27 5.52
N TYR A 87 -4.32 -4.96 4.51
CA TYR A 87 -4.45 -4.60 3.11
C TYR A 87 -5.53 -5.43 2.41
N ALA A 88 -6.13 -4.86 1.38
CA ALA A 88 -7.11 -5.55 0.56
C ALA A 88 -6.45 -6.68 -0.25
N SER A 89 -7.10 -7.82 -0.29
CA SER A 89 -6.76 -8.95 -1.15
C SER A 89 -7.24 -8.69 -2.60
N PRO A 90 -6.41 -8.98 -3.61
CA PRO A 90 -6.83 -8.96 -5.01
C PRO A 90 -7.73 -10.15 -5.38
N SER A 91 -7.82 -11.18 -4.53
CA SER A 91 -8.67 -12.35 -4.74
C SER A 91 -10.10 -12.11 -4.26
N ARG A 92 -11.08 -12.30 -5.16
CA ARG A 92 -12.53 -12.25 -4.86
C ARG A 92 -13.02 -13.40 -3.97
N GLN A 93 -12.17 -14.40 -3.72
CA GLN A 93 -12.50 -15.54 -2.86
C GLN A 93 -12.19 -15.27 -1.38
N VAL A 94 -11.57 -14.13 -1.07
CA VAL A 94 -11.27 -13.74 0.31
C VAL A 94 -12.47 -13.00 0.89
N THR A 95 -12.99 -13.52 1.99
CA THR A 95 -13.98 -12.84 2.83
C THR A 95 -13.27 -12.35 4.09
N TYR A 96 -13.44 -11.07 4.42
CA TYR A 96 -12.87 -10.50 5.63
C TYR A 96 -13.73 -10.81 6.85
N THR A 97 -13.09 -11.03 8.00
CA THR A 97 -13.80 -11.02 9.29
C THR A 97 -14.28 -9.59 9.59
N PRO A 98 -15.27 -9.40 10.48
CA PRO A 98 -15.71 -8.06 10.88
C PRO A 98 -14.57 -7.16 11.38
N GLU A 99 -13.57 -7.73 12.05
CA GLU A 99 -12.39 -7.00 12.50
C GLU A 99 -11.51 -6.55 11.34
N THR A 100 -11.13 -7.48 10.46
CA THR A 100 -10.30 -7.16 9.29
C THR A 100 -11.01 -6.16 8.37
N ALA A 101 -12.31 -6.30 8.16
CA ALA A 101 -13.11 -5.40 7.33
C ALA A 101 -13.12 -3.95 7.84
N ARG A 102 -12.97 -3.72 9.15
CA ARG A 102 -12.89 -2.36 9.72
C ARG A 102 -11.53 -1.68 9.49
N LYS A 103 -10.47 -2.48 9.33
CA LYS A 103 -9.09 -1.97 9.14
C LYS A 103 -8.64 -2.00 7.67
N VAL A 104 -9.26 -2.82 6.83
CA VAL A 104 -8.98 -2.82 5.39
C VAL A 104 -9.71 -1.64 4.76
N VAL A 105 -8.95 -0.67 4.24
CA VAL A 105 -9.50 0.58 3.66
C VAL A 105 -10.34 0.31 2.40
N VAL A 106 -9.99 -0.71 1.62
CA VAL A 106 -10.74 -1.16 0.43
C VAL A 106 -11.34 -2.54 0.72
N ALA A 107 -12.35 -2.60 1.57
CA ALA A 107 -12.93 -3.87 2.03
C ALA A 107 -14.03 -4.38 1.08
N ASN A 108 -14.68 -3.49 0.33
CA ASN A 108 -15.79 -3.84 -0.55
C ASN A 108 -15.78 -3.04 -1.88
N GLN A 109 -16.74 -3.34 -2.75
CA GLN A 109 -16.83 -2.73 -4.08
C GLN A 109 -17.16 -1.23 -4.03
N ALA A 110 -17.86 -0.74 -3.01
CA ALA A 110 -18.15 0.68 -2.85
C ALA A 110 -16.88 1.46 -2.49
N ASP A 111 -16.04 0.92 -1.60
CA ASP A 111 -14.72 1.51 -1.28
C ASP A 111 -13.83 1.54 -2.53
N PHE A 112 -13.84 0.46 -3.33
CA PHE A 112 -13.08 0.38 -4.56
C PHE A 112 -13.51 1.45 -5.59
N LYS A 113 -14.80 1.80 -5.66
CA LYS A 113 -15.28 2.87 -6.56
C LYS A 113 -14.77 4.27 -6.18
N ARG A 114 -14.41 4.47 -4.91
CA ARG A 114 -13.81 5.73 -4.42
C ARG A 114 -12.30 5.73 -4.51
N ALA A 115 -11.67 4.59 -4.78
CA ALA A 115 -10.24 4.49 -4.94
C ALA A 115 -9.81 5.23 -6.21
N VAL A 116 -8.70 5.96 -6.11
CA VAL A 116 -7.96 6.48 -7.26
C VAL A 116 -6.89 5.42 -7.58
N PRO A 117 -7.06 4.62 -8.66
CA PRO A 117 -6.12 3.56 -8.98
C PRO A 117 -4.83 4.12 -9.56
N GLU A 118 -3.77 3.33 -9.47
CA GLU A 118 -2.50 3.61 -10.13
C GLU A 118 -2.65 3.49 -11.66
N ASP A 119 -2.39 4.58 -12.40
CA ASP A 119 -2.24 4.56 -13.86
C ASP A 119 -0.76 4.40 -14.22
N TYR A 120 -0.35 3.15 -14.43
CA TYR A 120 1.04 2.83 -14.75
C TYR A 120 1.54 3.48 -16.03
N ASN A 121 0.70 3.59 -17.07
CA ASN A 121 1.14 4.14 -18.35
C ASN A 121 1.42 5.63 -18.18
N LEU A 122 0.47 6.36 -17.58
CA LEU A 122 0.65 7.78 -17.29
C LEU A 122 1.87 8.02 -16.39
N ILE A 123 2.02 7.23 -15.32
CA ILE A 123 3.16 7.34 -14.42
C ILE A 123 4.47 7.12 -15.18
N LEU A 124 4.58 6.06 -15.98
CA LEU A 124 5.80 5.75 -16.73
C LEU A 124 6.13 6.85 -17.75
N ASP A 125 5.14 7.31 -18.51
CA ASP A 125 5.31 8.38 -19.51
C ASP A 125 5.76 9.70 -18.86
N GLN A 126 5.23 10.01 -17.68
CA GLN A 126 5.48 11.30 -17.02
C GLN A 126 6.59 11.27 -15.98
N THR A 127 7.07 10.10 -15.55
CA THR A 127 8.05 9.96 -14.45
C THR A 127 9.26 10.85 -14.64
N GLY A 128 9.79 10.96 -15.87
CA GLY A 128 10.93 11.83 -16.18
C GLY A 128 10.62 13.31 -15.93
N ALA A 129 9.49 13.81 -16.42
CA ALA A 129 9.07 15.20 -16.25
C ALA A 129 8.71 15.53 -14.80
N TRP A 130 7.91 14.68 -14.15
CA TRP A 130 7.52 14.85 -12.75
C TRP A 130 8.71 14.81 -11.81
N ARG A 131 9.68 13.91 -12.03
CA ARG A 131 10.90 13.85 -11.20
C ARG A 131 11.71 15.14 -11.32
N ARG A 132 11.86 15.71 -12.53
CA ARG A 132 12.53 17.01 -12.72
C ARG A 132 11.80 18.12 -11.98
N ARG A 133 10.48 18.22 -12.15
CA ARG A 133 9.65 19.22 -11.47
C ARG A 133 9.76 19.11 -9.94
N TRP A 134 9.63 17.90 -9.41
CA TRP A 134 9.73 17.63 -7.98
C TRP A 134 11.11 17.99 -7.40
N ASN A 135 12.18 17.66 -8.12
CA ASN A 135 13.53 17.97 -7.67
C ASN A 135 13.82 19.48 -7.70
N ALA A 136 13.35 20.20 -8.72
CA ALA A 136 13.47 21.66 -8.77
C ALA A 136 12.68 22.32 -7.64
N TRP A 137 11.46 21.85 -7.36
CA TRP A 137 10.62 22.41 -6.29
C TRP A 137 11.22 22.25 -4.89
N LYS A 138 11.87 21.11 -4.57
CA LYS A 138 12.45 20.86 -3.24
C LYS A 138 13.62 21.79 -2.85
N VAL A 139 14.25 22.43 -3.83
CA VAL A 139 15.43 23.28 -3.61
C VAL A 139 15.15 24.76 -3.91
N ALA A 140 13.91 25.07 -4.29
CA ALA A 140 13.40 26.43 -4.45
C ALA A 140 12.90 26.93 -3.09
#